data_AF-A0A9D4WRQ6-F1
#
_entry.id   AF-A0A9D4WRQ6-F1
#
_cell.length_a   1.000
_cell.length_b   1.000
_cell.length_c   1.000
_cell.angle_alpha   90.00
_cell.angle_beta   90.00
_cell.angle_gamma   90.00
#
_symmetry.space_group_name_H-M   'P 1'
#
loop_
_entity.id
_entity.type
_entity.pdbx_description
1 polymer ?
#
loop_
_entity_poly.entity_id
_entity_poly.type
_entity_poly.pdbx_seq_one_letter_code
_entity_poly.pdbx_strand_id
1 'polypeptide(L)'
;MEATAELSKTLDVKMRKYWDTTLLSCAYAGTRNVLKVQNLLGQCSQQHLEEDEVDQGPHAVLGIAMVAMAEELGHEIAIRSLEHLQYGEQNIRRAVPLALALLCISNPKVKWIGITLLYHLANVII
;
A
#
# COMPACT_ATOMS: atom_id res chain seq x y z
N MET A 1 15.93 -14.92 -3.85
CA MET A 1 15.60 -14.00 -2.74
C MET A 1 16.79 -13.80 -1.78
N GLU A 2 17.68 -14.77 -1.61
CA GLU A 2 18.90 -14.61 -0.79
C GLU A 2 19.86 -13.53 -1.30
N ALA A 3 20.16 -13.47 -2.60
CA ALA A 3 21.03 -12.44 -3.18
C ALA A 3 20.51 -11.00 -2.96
N THR A 4 19.19 -10.80 -3.00
CA THR A 4 18.55 -9.50 -2.72
C THR A 4 18.49 -9.16 -1.23
N ALA A 5 18.48 -10.17 -0.35
CA ALA A 5 18.54 -9.97 1.10
C ALA A 5 19.94 -9.57 1.58
N GLU A 6 20.99 -10.05 0.90
CA GLU A 6 22.37 -9.61 1.15
C GLU A 6 22.59 -8.16 0.71
N LEU A 7 21.96 -7.73 -0.39
CA LEU A 7 22.01 -6.34 -0.86
C LEU A 7 21.31 -5.37 0.13
N SER A 8 20.24 -5.82 0.78
CA SER A 8 19.56 -5.06 1.84
C SER A 8 20.49 -4.82 3.04
N LYS A 9 21.46 -5.72 3.29
CA LYS A 9 22.44 -5.58 4.38
C LYS A 9 23.48 -4.49 4.15
N THR A 10 23.76 -4.16 2.89
CA THR A 10 24.72 -3.11 2.52
C THR A 10 24.12 -1.69 2.49
N LEU A 11 22.80 -1.56 2.61
CA LEU A 11 22.11 -0.28 2.64
C LEU A 11 22.01 0.30 4.05
N ASP A 12 22.03 1.64 4.13
CA ASP A 12 21.79 2.40 5.35
C ASP A 12 20.47 1.95 6.01
N VAL A 13 20.42 1.95 7.35
CA VAL A 13 19.33 1.33 8.14
C VAL A 13 17.96 1.87 7.70
N LYS A 14 17.90 3.14 7.28
CA LYS A 14 16.68 3.80 6.80
C LYS A 14 16.20 3.31 5.43
N MET A 15 17.10 2.98 4.50
CA MET A 15 16.74 2.50 3.15
C MET A 15 16.38 1.02 3.14
N ARG A 16 16.82 0.27 4.16
CA ARG A 16 16.56 -1.16 4.28
C ARG A 16 15.07 -1.47 4.36
N LYS A 17 14.35 -0.80 5.26
CA LYS A 17 12.92 -1.05 5.49
C LYS A 17 12.07 -0.70 4.26
N TYR A 18 12.42 0.40 3.58
CA TYR A 18 11.83 0.77 2.29
C TYR A 18 12.06 -0.32 1.24
N TRP A 19 13.31 -0.75 1.05
CA TRP A 19 13.69 -1.76 0.07
C TRP A 19 13.02 -3.12 0.35
N ASP A 20 13.01 -3.55 1.60
CA ASP A 20 12.40 -4.81 2.02
C ASP A 20 10.90 -4.81 1.74
N THR A 21 10.19 -3.71 2.04
CA THR A 21 8.75 -3.60 1.79
C THR A 21 8.44 -3.55 0.29
N THR A 22 9.22 -2.81 -0.51
CA THR A 22 9.04 -2.79 -1.97
C THR A 22 9.34 -4.15 -2.58
N LEU A 23 10.44 -4.80 -2.20
CA LEU A 23 10.82 -6.11 -2.71
C LEU A 23 9.78 -7.18 -2.34
N LEU A 24 9.28 -7.15 -1.10
CA LEU A 24 8.20 -8.01 -0.64
C LEU A 24 6.94 -7.79 -1.48
N SER A 25 6.57 -6.53 -1.72
CA SER A 25 5.38 -6.18 -2.51
C SER A 25 5.49 -6.69 -3.96
N CYS A 26 6.67 -6.58 -4.58
CA CYS A 26 6.95 -7.13 -5.90
C CYS A 26 6.91 -8.66 -5.91
N ALA A 27 7.51 -9.32 -4.92
CA ALA A 27 7.55 -10.78 -4.84
C ALA A 27 6.17 -11.41 -4.65
N TYR A 28 5.26 -10.70 -3.97
CA TYR A 28 3.89 -11.16 -3.70
C TYR A 28 2.83 -10.44 -4.54
N ALA A 29 3.23 -9.70 -5.58
CA ALA A 29 2.31 -8.97 -6.44
C ALA A 29 1.29 -9.95 -7.07
N GLY A 30 0.00 -9.65 -6.95
CA GLY A 30 -1.08 -10.47 -7.51
C GLY A 30 -1.28 -11.87 -6.90
N THR A 31 -0.55 -12.22 -5.83
CA THR A 31 -0.66 -13.55 -5.20
C THR A 31 -1.89 -13.71 -4.29
N ARG A 32 -2.58 -12.61 -3.96
CA ARG A 32 -3.72 -12.59 -3.02
C ARG A 32 -3.38 -13.19 -1.64
N ASN A 33 -2.16 -12.97 -1.15
CA ASN A 33 -1.78 -13.41 0.18
C ASN A 33 -2.33 -12.46 1.26
N VAL A 34 -3.46 -12.85 1.89
CA VAL A 34 -4.14 -12.07 2.93
C VAL A 34 -3.22 -11.79 4.14
N LEU A 35 -2.33 -12.72 4.51
CA LEU A 35 -1.37 -12.52 5.60
C LEU A 35 -0.37 -11.42 5.27
N LYS A 36 0.04 -11.30 4.00
CA LYS A 36 0.94 -10.22 3.56
C LYS A 36 0.23 -8.86 3.53
N VAL A 37 -1.02 -8.83 3.08
CA VAL A 37 -1.84 -7.61 3.18
C VAL A 37 -2.01 -7.17 4.63
N GLN A 38 -2.32 -8.09 5.55
CA GLN A 38 -2.43 -7.77 6.98
C GLN A 38 -1.11 -7.34 7.60
N ASN A 39 0.02 -7.93 7.20
CA ASN A 39 1.34 -7.51 7.67
C ASN A 39 1.64 -6.07 7.26
N LEU A 40 1.41 -5.73 5.97
CA LEU A 40 1.59 -4.37 5.46
C LEU A 40 0.62 -3.37 6.12
N LEU A 41 -0.62 -3.78 6.40
CA LEU A 41 -1.59 -2.97 7.15
C LEU A 41 -1.13 -2.71 8.59
N GLY A 42 -0.55 -3.72 9.26
CA GLY A 42 0.07 -3.56 10.57
C GLY A 42 1.17 -2.52 10.54
N GLN A 43 2.05 -2.57 9.53
CA GLN A 43 3.11 -1.58 9.33
C GLN A 43 2.55 -0.16 9.11
N CYS A 44 1.47 -0.01 8.35
CA CYS A 44 0.77 1.27 8.17
C CYS A 44 0.18 1.80 9.49
N SER A 45 -0.29 0.93 10.39
CA SER A 45 -0.90 1.33 11.67
C SER A 45 0.11 1.62 12.78
N GLN A 46 1.32 1.04 12.70
CA GLN A 46 2.37 1.19 13.71
C GLN A 46 3.20 2.47 13.57
N GLN A 47 2.99 3.25 12.51
CA GLN A 47 3.69 4.52 12.29
C GLN A 47 3.47 5.58 13.39
N HIS A 48 2.47 5.41 14.25
CA HIS A 48 2.15 6.36 15.32
C HIS A 48 3.17 6.40 16.47
N LEU A 49 4.19 5.53 16.49
CA LEU A 49 5.09 5.37 17.65
C LEU A 49 6.54 5.82 17.42
N GLU A 50 6.96 6.14 16.19
CA GLU A 50 8.36 6.48 15.88
C GLU A 50 8.43 7.77 15.05
N GLU A 51 8.47 8.93 15.72
CA GLU A 51 8.50 10.29 15.12
C GLU A 51 9.77 10.59 14.29
N ASP A 52 10.76 9.68 14.25
CA ASP A 52 12.06 9.87 13.57
C ASP A 52 12.26 9.03 12.28
N GLU A 53 11.27 8.21 11.90
CA GLU A 53 11.36 7.39 10.67
C GLU A 53 10.65 8.05 9.48
N VAL A 54 11.45 8.38 8.45
CA VAL A 54 11.05 8.78 7.08
C VAL A 54 9.67 8.23 6.71
N ASP A 55 8.66 9.07 6.47
CA ASP A 55 7.28 8.70 6.11
C ASP A 55 7.14 7.36 5.33
N GLN A 56 7.00 6.26 6.08
CA GLN A 56 7.00 4.91 5.53
C GLN A 56 5.60 4.41 5.12
N GLY A 57 4.55 5.10 5.54
CA GLY A 57 3.16 4.75 5.24
C GLY A 57 2.86 4.63 3.75
N PRO A 58 3.24 5.59 2.89
CA PRO A 58 2.86 5.59 1.48
C PRO A 58 3.29 4.33 0.71
N HIS A 59 4.46 3.78 1.00
CA HIS A 59 4.97 2.61 0.26
C HIS A 59 4.35 1.30 0.72
N ALA A 60 4.00 1.17 2.01
CA ALA A 60 3.23 0.03 2.50
C ALA A 60 1.80 0.02 1.94
N VAL A 61 1.17 1.20 1.81
CA VAL A 61 -0.14 1.38 1.14
C VAL A 61 -0.08 0.94 -0.31
N LEU A 62 0.96 1.34 -1.04
CA LEU A 62 1.16 0.91 -2.43
C LEU A 62 1.44 -0.61 -2.54
N GLY A 63 2.15 -1.17 -1.56
CA GLY A 63 2.40 -2.59 -1.44
C GLY A 63 1.12 -3.41 -1.26
N ILE A 64 0.18 -2.93 -0.45
CA ILE A 64 -1.15 -3.56 -0.29
C ILE A 64 -1.86 -3.65 -1.63
N ALA A 65 -1.85 -2.56 -2.39
CA ALA A 65 -2.42 -2.55 -3.73
C ALA A 65 -1.73 -3.57 -4.64
N MET A 66 -0.39 -3.58 -4.70
CA MET A 66 0.35 -4.54 -5.53
C MET A 66 0.07 -6.01 -5.17
N VAL A 67 0.02 -6.36 -3.89
CA VAL A 67 -0.25 -7.75 -3.46
C VAL A 67 -1.67 -8.18 -3.82
N ALA A 68 -2.63 -7.25 -3.76
CA ALA A 68 -4.03 -7.49 -4.12
C ALA A 68 -4.32 -7.32 -5.62
N MET A 69 -3.36 -6.81 -6.40
CA MET A 69 -3.46 -6.51 -7.83
C MET A 69 -3.36 -7.80 -8.67
N ALA A 70 -4.47 -8.52 -8.87
CA ALA A 70 -4.59 -9.51 -9.95
C ALA A 70 -6.00 -10.10 -10.17
N GLU A 71 -6.96 -10.01 -9.24
CA GLU A 71 -8.26 -10.69 -9.43
C GLU A 71 -9.42 -10.12 -8.58
N GLU A 72 -10.67 -10.35 -9.02
CA GLU A 72 -11.94 -9.82 -8.49
C GLU A 72 -12.14 -9.95 -6.96
N LEU A 73 -11.73 -11.06 -6.32
CA LEU A 73 -11.94 -11.29 -4.87
C LEU A 73 -10.90 -10.61 -3.95
N GLY A 74 -9.69 -10.32 -4.44
CA GLY A 74 -8.65 -9.62 -3.65
C GLY A 74 -8.95 -8.13 -3.48
N HIS A 75 -9.77 -7.59 -4.38
CA HIS A 75 -10.13 -6.17 -4.42
C HIS A 75 -10.99 -5.75 -3.23
N GLU A 76 -11.99 -6.54 -2.85
CA GLU A 76 -12.92 -6.13 -1.78
C GLU A 76 -12.22 -6.02 -0.42
N ILE A 77 -11.27 -6.94 -0.15
CA ILE A 77 -10.45 -6.92 1.07
C ILE A 77 -9.52 -5.71 1.05
N ALA A 78 -8.82 -5.46 -0.06
CA ALA A 78 -7.91 -4.33 -0.17
C ALA A 78 -8.64 -2.99 -0.13
N ILE A 79 -9.79 -2.86 -0.79
CA ILE A 79 -10.62 -1.63 -0.78
C ILE A 79 -11.07 -1.32 0.64
N ARG A 80 -11.66 -2.29 1.35
CA ARG A 80 -12.10 -2.08 2.74
C ARG A 80 -10.94 -1.66 3.66
N SER A 81 -9.78 -2.29 3.49
CA SER A 81 -8.60 -1.92 4.28
C SER A 81 -8.06 -0.53 3.93
N LEU A 82 -8.03 -0.16 2.65
CA LEU A 82 -7.63 1.17 2.19
C LEU A 82 -8.62 2.25 2.64
N GLU A 83 -9.92 1.93 2.70
CA GLU A 83 -10.95 2.85 3.19
C GLU A 83 -10.71 3.27 4.64
N HIS A 84 -10.30 2.31 5.51
CA HIS A 84 -9.93 2.61 6.88
C HIS A 84 -8.67 3.49 6.98
N LEU A 85 -7.72 3.34 6.05
CA LEU A 85 -6.50 4.15 6.00
C LEU A 85 -6.76 5.58 5.52
N GLN A 86 -7.94 5.91 4.98
CA GLN A 86 -8.30 7.28 4.59
C GLN A 86 -8.43 8.23 5.79
N TYR A 87 -8.69 7.67 6.98
CA TYR A 87 -8.76 8.41 8.23
C TYR A 87 -7.43 8.46 8.99
N GLY A 88 -6.35 7.94 8.39
CA GLY A 88 -5.00 7.99 8.93
C GLY A 88 -4.30 9.33 8.70
N GLU A 89 -2.99 9.37 8.93
CA GLU A 89 -2.17 10.58 8.77
C GLU A 89 -2.16 11.13 7.34
N GLN A 90 -1.81 12.41 7.20
CA GLN A 90 -1.83 13.15 5.92
C GLN A 90 -1.01 12.45 4.81
N ASN A 91 0.07 11.77 5.18
CA ASN A 91 0.94 11.08 4.24
C ASN A 91 0.31 9.78 3.71
N ILE A 92 -0.35 9.02 4.59
CA ILE A 92 -1.12 7.81 4.23
C ILE A 92 -2.32 8.20 3.37
N ARG A 93 -3.08 9.23 3.78
CA ARG A 93 -4.28 9.70 3.09
C ARG A 93 -4.04 10.09 1.63
N ARG A 94 -2.85 10.64 1.32
CA ARG A 94 -2.45 10.97 -0.06
C ARG A 94 -2.09 9.74 -0.90
N ALA A 95 -1.61 8.66 -0.28
CA ALA A 95 -1.23 7.43 -0.98
C ALA A 95 -2.42 6.52 -1.27
N VAL A 96 -3.46 6.55 -0.44
CA VAL A 96 -4.68 5.74 -0.61
C VAL A 96 -5.36 5.90 -1.98
N PRO A 97 -5.60 7.11 -2.52
CA PRO A 97 -6.22 7.24 -3.84
C PRO A 97 -5.35 6.66 -4.97
N LEU A 98 -4.03 6.71 -4.84
CA LEU A 98 -3.12 6.09 -5.82
C LEU A 98 -3.20 4.55 -5.78
N ALA A 99 -3.24 3.98 -4.57
CA ALA A 99 -3.41 2.54 -4.37
C ALA A 99 -4.77 2.03 -4.90
N LEU A 100 -5.85 2.76 -4.63
CA LEU A 100 -7.18 2.46 -5.17
C LEU A 100 -7.20 2.56 -6.71
N ALA A 101 -6.55 3.57 -7.29
CA ALA A 101 -6.42 3.70 -8.74
C ALA A 101 -5.69 2.50 -9.36
N LEU A 102 -4.62 2.02 -8.72
CA LEU A 102 -3.84 0.86 -9.18
C LEU A 102 -4.69 -0.43 -9.21
N LEU A 103 -5.52 -0.63 -8.18
CA LEU A 103 -6.50 -1.72 -8.14
C LEU A 103 -7.53 -1.57 -9.28
N CYS A 104 -8.07 -0.37 -9.49
CA CYS A 104 -9.07 -0.13 -10.54
C CYS A 104 -8.53 -0.38 -11.96
N ILE A 105 -7.26 -0.08 -12.24
CA ILE A 105 -6.63 -0.37 -13.54
C ILE A 105 -6.65 -1.88 -13.84
N SER A 106 -6.52 -2.71 -12.80
CA SER A 106 -6.45 -4.16 -12.93
C SER A 106 -7.80 -4.84 -13.13
N ASN A 107 -8.92 -4.12 -12.94
CA ASN A 107 -10.26 -4.63 -13.16
C ASN A 107 -11.21 -3.56 -13.74
N PRO A 108 -11.52 -3.57 -15.05
CA PRO A 108 -12.37 -2.55 -15.67
C PRO A 108 -13.85 -2.61 -15.26
N LYS A 109 -14.29 -3.63 -14.51
CA LYS A 109 -15.67 -3.70 -13.97
C LYS A 109 -15.88 -2.83 -12.72
N VAL A 110 -14.82 -2.44 -11.99
CA VAL A 110 -14.93 -1.57 -10.80
C VAL A 110 -15.02 -0.07 -11.14
N LYS A 111 -15.65 0.25 -12.27
CA LYS A 111 -15.83 1.61 -12.82
C LYS A 111 -16.45 2.63 -11.84
N TRP A 112 -17.08 2.16 -10.77
CA TRP A 112 -17.74 2.97 -9.75
C TRP A 112 -16.79 3.60 -8.73
N ILE A 113 -15.65 2.98 -8.38
CA ILE A 113 -14.68 3.58 -7.43
C ILE A 113 -14.00 4.82 -8.04
N GLY A 114 -13.83 4.90 -9.36
CA GLY A 114 -13.23 6.07 -10.01
C GLY A 114 -13.99 7.39 -9.79
N ILE A 115 -15.32 7.33 -9.61
CA ILE A 115 -16.13 8.50 -9.27
C ILE A 115 -15.94 8.88 -7.80
N THR A 116 -15.92 7.90 -6.88
CA THR A 116 -15.56 8.14 -5.47
C THR A 116 -14.16 8.72 -5.33
N LEU A 117 -13.21 8.27 -6.16
CA LEU A 117 -11.84 8.78 -6.22
C LEU A 117 -11.80 10.27 -6.61
N LEU A 118 -12.63 10.70 -7.57
CA LEU A 118 -12.76 12.10 -7.96
C LEU A 118 -13.37 12.96 -6.85
N TYR A 119 -14.41 12.46 -6.18
CA TYR A 119 -15.03 13.15 -5.04
C TYR A 119 -14.08 13.24 -3.83
N HIS A 120 -13.24 12.23 -3.58
CA HIS A 120 -12.28 12.26 -2.48
C HIS A 120 -11.00 13.05 -2.81
N LEU A 121 -10.52 13.02 -4.05
CA LEU A 121 -9.41 13.88 -4.52
C LEU A 121 -9.78 15.37 -4.39
N ALA A 122 -11.03 15.73 -4.68
CA ALA A 122 -11.53 17.10 -4.46
C ALA A 122 -11.51 17.54 -2.99
N ASN A 123 -11.59 16.59 -2.04
CA ASN A 123 -11.59 16.85 -0.58
C ASN A 123 -10.19 16.72 0.07
N VAL A 124 -9.19 16.21 -0.65
CA VAL A 124 -7.79 16.07 -0.16
C VAL A 124 -6.88 17.19 -0.70
N ILE A 125 -7.30 17.91 -1.75
CA ILE A 125 -6.57 19.04 -2.35
C ILE A 125 -6.95 20.40 -1.73
N ILE A 126 -8.09 20.49 -1.03
CA ILE A 126 -8.54 21.68 -0.27
C ILE A 126 -8.18 21.49 1.21
#